data_AF-A0A820MCR0-F1
#
_entry.id   AF-A0A820MCR0-F1
#
_cell.length_a   1.000
_cell.length_b   1.000
_cell.length_c   1.000
_cell.angle_alpha   90.00
_cell.angle_beta   90.00
_cell.angle_gamma   90.00
#
_symmetry.space_group_name_H-M   'P 1'
#
loop_
_entity.id
_entity.type
_entity.pdbx_description
1 polymer ?
#
loop_
_entity_poly.entity_id
_entity_poly.type
_entity_poly.pdbx_seq_one_letter_code
_entity_poly.pdbx_strand_id
1 'polypeptide(L)'
;MANAVSKLTGTIIITTGTGRRENINRVNVGFSWKANKPIKQLYGYTKKEEQVWLYSDAAVLIISDYMLQFPEIIATLVKNPKDDTYPELNIWPARKGRSRLEEVRTWIKKLPTYSVPLMDGAWQVLDAPVIKEIDRSTKSYFS
;
A
#
# COMPACT_ATOMS: atom_id res chain seq x y z
N MET A 1 12.86 11.75 4.78
CA MET A 1 11.41 11.47 4.86
C MET A 1 10.80 10.90 3.58
N ALA A 2 11.24 11.28 2.38
CA ALA A 2 10.71 10.77 1.09
C ALA A 2 10.70 9.24 0.93
N ASN A 3 11.52 8.51 1.69
CA ASN A 3 11.62 7.05 1.58
C ASN A 3 10.47 6.31 2.30
N ALA A 4 9.93 6.84 3.41
CA ALA A 4 8.91 6.13 4.19
C ALA A 4 7.58 5.98 3.43
N VAL A 5 7.10 7.08 2.82
CA VAL A 5 5.87 7.06 1.98
C VAL A 5 6.06 6.17 0.77
N SER A 6 7.23 6.23 0.12
CA SER A 6 7.56 5.35 -1.01
C SER A 6 7.48 3.87 -0.65
N LYS A 7 7.93 3.50 0.57
CA LYS A 7 7.86 2.13 1.08
C LYS A 7 6.46 1.70 1.47
N LEU A 8 5.74 2.53 2.23
CA LEU A 8 4.36 2.28 2.62
C LEU A 8 3.48 2.03 1.40
N THR A 9 3.64 2.86 0.38
CA THR A 9 2.86 2.76 -0.87
C THR A 9 3.40 1.68 -1.82
N GLY A 10 4.59 1.15 -1.55
CA GLY A 10 5.21 0.02 -2.24
C GLY A 10 5.13 -1.26 -1.41
N THR A 11 6.29 -1.85 -1.13
CA THR A 11 6.41 -3.15 -0.45
C THR A 11 7.18 -3.00 0.86
N ILE A 12 6.66 -3.59 1.93
CA ILE A 12 7.35 -3.73 3.22
C ILE A 12 7.18 -5.19 3.64
N ILE A 13 8.25 -5.97 3.63
CA ILE A 13 8.20 -7.39 3.96
C ILE A 13 8.61 -7.58 5.41
N ILE A 14 7.75 -8.20 6.22
CA ILE A 14 8.10 -8.66 7.56
C ILE A 14 8.37 -10.17 7.51
N THR A 15 9.52 -10.59 8.04
CA THR A 15 9.90 -12.00 8.15
C THR A 15 9.64 -12.52 9.56
N THR A 16 8.88 -13.61 9.67
CA THR A 16 8.61 -14.34 10.92
C THR A 16 9.21 -15.74 10.81
N GLY A 17 9.90 -16.24 11.85
CA GLY A 17 10.47 -17.59 11.84
C GLY A 17 11.63 -17.81 12.82
N THR A 18 11.78 -19.05 13.30
CA THR A 18 12.81 -19.45 14.25
C THR A 18 14.04 -20.03 13.52
N GLY A 19 14.89 -19.18 12.95
CA GLY A 19 16.30 -19.47 12.60
C GLY A 19 16.65 -20.60 11.60
N ARG A 20 15.78 -21.57 11.33
CA ARG A 20 15.96 -22.61 10.30
C ARG A 20 15.39 -22.07 8.99
N ARG A 21 16.21 -22.08 7.93
CA ARG A 21 15.91 -21.48 6.61
C ARG A 21 14.59 -21.93 5.98
N GLU A 22 14.00 -23.03 6.45
CA GLU A 22 12.80 -23.67 5.89
C GLU A 22 11.47 -23.11 6.44
N ASN A 23 11.44 -22.36 7.54
CA ASN A 23 10.20 -21.86 8.17
C ASN A 23 10.14 -20.32 8.27
N ILE A 24 10.70 -19.60 7.30
CA ILE A 24 10.62 -18.14 7.25
C ILE A 24 9.36 -17.74 6.48
N ASN A 25 8.33 -17.29 7.19
CA ASN A 25 7.14 -16.73 6.58
C ASN A 25 7.37 -15.24 6.27
N ARG A 26 6.97 -14.80 5.08
CA ARG A 26 7.12 -13.43 4.57
C ARG A 26 5.75 -12.80 4.41
N VAL A 27 5.50 -11.72 5.12
CA VAL A 27 4.23 -11.01 5.08
C VAL A 27 4.47 -9.61 4.55
N ASN A 28 3.81 -9.25 3.44
CA ASN A 28 3.82 -7.87 2.98
C ASN A 28 2.82 -7.04 3.81
N VAL A 29 3.32 -5.97 4.42
CA VAL A 29 2.55 -4.99 5.18
C VAL A 29 2.60 -3.59 4.55
N GLY A 30 3.15 -3.47 3.35
CA GLY A 30 2.96 -2.31 2.48
C GLY A 30 1.66 -2.41 1.68
N PHE A 31 1.25 -1.29 1.10
CA PHE A 31 -0.01 -1.19 0.37
C PHE A 31 0.04 -1.73 -1.06
N SER A 32 1.24 -1.90 -1.63
CA SER A 32 1.43 -2.33 -3.02
C SER A 32 0.67 -1.49 -4.04
N TRP A 33 0.56 -0.17 -3.82
CA TRP A 33 -0.16 0.76 -4.71
C TRP A 33 0.62 1.17 -5.96
N LYS A 34 1.87 0.73 -6.07
CA LYS A 34 2.73 1.05 -7.22
C LYS A 34 3.66 -0.09 -7.60
N ALA A 35 3.91 -0.20 -8.90
CA ALA A 35 4.97 -0.99 -9.48
C ALA A 35 5.79 -0.11 -10.43
N ASN A 36 7.11 -0.31 -10.50
CA ASN A 36 7.97 0.48 -11.37
C ASN A 36 8.26 -0.19 -12.73
N LYS A 37 8.13 -1.52 -12.84
CA LYS A 37 8.45 -2.30 -14.04
C LYS A 37 7.49 -3.50 -14.20
N PRO A 38 6.51 -3.46 -15.13
CA PRO A 38 6.02 -2.26 -15.82
C PRO A 38 5.47 -1.23 -14.82
N ILE A 39 5.36 0.03 -15.23
CA ILE A 39 4.78 1.07 -14.38
C ILE A 39 3.30 0.76 -14.20
N LYS A 40 2.91 0.46 -12.96
CA LYS A 40 1.50 0.26 -12.59
C LYS A 40 1.15 1.08 -11.37
N GLN A 41 -0.08 1.59 -11.33
CA GLN A 41 -0.57 2.48 -10.29
C GLN A 41 -1.96 2.07 -9.85
N LEU A 42 -2.30 2.41 -8.60
CA LEU A 42 -3.62 2.22 -8.06
C LEU A 42 -4.47 3.43 -8.40
N TYR A 43 -5.41 3.25 -9.33
CA TYR A 43 -6.24 4.35 -9.83
C TYR A 43 -7.01 5.04 -8.69
N GLY A 44 -7.06 6.38 -8.73
CA GLY A 44 -7.68 7.21 -7.68
C GLY A 44 -6.83 7.41 -6.42
N TYR A 45 -5.70 6.70 -6.27
CA TYR A 45 -4.84 6.79 -5.09
C TYR A 45 -3.41 7.20 -5.44
N THR A 46 -2.83 6.62 -6.49
CA THR A 46 -1.45 6.91 -6.91
C THR A 46 -1.41 7.27 -8.39
N LYS A 47 -0.55 8.22 -8.73
CA LYS A 47 -0.25 8.60 -10.12
C LYS A 47 1.26 8.76 -10.29
N LYS A 48 1.84 8.22 -11.35
CA LYS A 48 3.22 8.55 -11.71
C LYS A 48 3.23 9.64 -12.78
N GLU A 49 3.84 10.78 -12.46
CA GLU A 49 4.10 11.86 -13.41
C GLU A 49 5.61 12.02 -13.56
N GLU A 50 6.11 11.87 -14.79
CA GLU A 50 7.55 11.85 -15.10
C GLU A 50 8.32 10.87 -14.19
N GLN A 51 9.05 11.38 -13.21
CA GLN A 51 9.86 10.61 -12.24
C GLN A 51 9.31 10.68 -10.81
N VAL A 52 8.14 11.30 -10.60
CA VAL A 52 7.56 11.54 -9.28
C VAL A 52 6.27 10.74 -9.12
N TRP A 53 6.08 10.19 -7.92
CA TRP A 53 4.81 9.58 -7.52
C TRP A 53 3.97 10.62 -6.79
N LEU A 54 2.77 10.87 -7.31
CA LEU A 54 1.74 11.69 -6.70
C LEU A 54 0.72 10.79 -5.99
N TYR A 55 0.10 11.35 -4.96
CA TYR A 55 -0.83 10.68 -4.08
C TYR A 55 -2.08 11.54 -3.92
N SER A 56 -3.26 10.94 -3.99
CA SER A 56 -4.52 11.66 -3.74
C SER A 56 -4.74 11.90 -2.25
N ASP A 57 -5.68 12.78 -1.90
CA ASP A 57 -6.05 13.05 -0.50
C ASP A 57 -6.54 11.77 0.21
N ALA A 58 -7.28 10.91 -0.49
CA ALA A 58 -7.73 9.63 0.06
C ALA A 58 -6.54 8.70 0.39
N ALA A 59 -5.50 8.69 -0.45
CA ALA A 59 -4.26 7.96 -0.18
C ALA A 59 -3.54 8.53 1.06
N VAL A 60 -3.47 9.85 1.18
CA VAL A 60 -2.84 10.53 2.33
C VAL A 60 -3.56 10.20 3.64
N LEU A 61 -4.89 10.14 3.66
CA LEU A 61 -5.67 9.75 4.83
C LEU A 61 -5.33 8.32 5.29
N ILE A 62 -5.33 7.36 4.36
CA ILE A 62 -4.98 5.96 4.67
C ILE A 62 -3.53 5.84 5.16
N ILE A 63 -2.59 6.57 4.55
CA ILE A 63 -1.19 6.60 4.99
C ILE A 63 -1.10 7.16 6.42
N SER A 64 -1.81 8.24 6.71
CA SER A 64 -1.82 8.88 8.02
C SER A 64 -2.39 7.93 9.09
N ASP A 65 -3.50 7.26 8.79
CA ASP A 65 -4.09 6.26 9.70
C ASP A 65 -3.14 5.10 9.97
N TYR A 66 -2.44 4.60 8.94
CA TYR A 66 -1.42 3.56 9.13
C TYR A 66 -0.31 4.03 10.08
N MET A 67 0.18 5.26 9.89
CA MET A 67 1.25 5.81 10.73
C MET A 67 0.81 5.97 12.19
N LEU A 68 -0.46 6.30 12.43
CA LEU A 68 -1.04 6.43 13.77
C LEU A 68 -1.29 5.06 14.43
N GLN A 69 -1.76 4.07 13.68
CA GLN A 69 -2.10 2.75 14.22
C GLN A 69 -0.87 1.84 14.42
N PHE A 70 0.15 1.99 13.58
CA PHE A 70 1.35 1.14 13.57
C PHE A 70 2.66 1.96 13.60
N PRO A 71 2.82 2.89 14.57
CA PRO A 71 3.99 3.78 14.63
C PRO A 71 5.32 3.02 14.78
N GLU A 72 5.31 1.80 15.34
CA GLU A 72 6.50 0.98 15.50
C GLU A 72 7.10 0.49 14.18
N ILE A 73 6.25 0.24 13.17
CA ILE A 73 6.68 -0.09 11.82
C ILE A 73 7.37 1.13 11.22
N ILE A 74 6.75 2.31 11.35
CA ILE A 74 7.31 3.57 10.84
C ILE A 74 8.66 3.88 11.48
N ALA A 75 8.77 3.72 12.80
CA ALA A 75 10.03 3.91 13.51
C ALA A 75 11.15 3.00 12.96
N THR A 76 10.80 1.76 12.61
CA THR A 76 11.75 0.80 12.03
C THR A 76 12.15 1.17 10.60
N LEU A 77 11.18 1.60 9.76
CA LEU A 77 11.43 2.08 8.40
C LEU A 77 12.37 3.29 8.38
N VAL A 78 12.18 4.22 9.31
CA VAL A 78 13.00 5.44 9.42
C VAL A 78 14.42 5.11 9.86
N LYS A 79 14.60 4.15 10.79
CA LYS A 79 15.92 3.69 11.23
C LYS A 79 16.69 2.99 10.11
N ASN A 80 16.02 2.13 9.34
CA ASN A 80 16.63 1.30 8.31
C ASN A 80 15.98 1.54 6.93
N PRO A 81 16.23 2.70 6.30
CA PRO A 81 15.53 3.10 5.08
C PRO A 81 16.01 2.36 3.82
N LYS A 82 17.10 1.59 3.86
CA LYS A 82 17.63 0.88 2.68
C LYS A 82 17.02 -0.50 2.47
N ASP A 83 16.49 -1.13 3.52
CA ASP A 83 16.02 -2.52 3.47
C ASP A 83 14.53 -2.62 3.20
N ASP A 84 14.06 -3.50 2.34
CA ASP A 84 12.61 -3.71 2.15
C ASP A 84 12.08 -4.91 2.95
N THR A 85 12.97 -5.59 3.68
CA THR A 85 12.66 -6.75 4.50
C THR A 85 13.14 -6.56 5.93
N TYR A 86 12.24 -6.76 6.89
CA TYR A 86 12.46 -6.51 8.31
C TYR A 86 12.12 -7.76 9.12
N PRO A 87 13.03 -8.26 9.97
CA PRO A 87 12.70 -9.29 10.94
C PRO A 87 11.62 -8.81 11.92
N GLU A 88 10.65 -9.67 12.23
CA GLU A 88 9.60 -9.40 13.22
C GLU A 88 10.17 -8.87 14.54
N LEU A 89 11.25 -9.49 15.03
CA LEU A 89 11.91 -9.14 16.29
C LEU A 89 12.53 -7.73 16.29
N ASN A 90 12.84 -7.17 15.12
CA ASN A 90 13.36 -5.81 15.02
C ASN A 90 12.26 -4.75 15.21
N ILE A 91 11.02 -5.10 14.86
CA ILE A 91 9.85 -4.23 14.99
C ILE A 91 9.20 -4.45 16.37
N TRP A 92 9.02 -5.71 16.75
CA TRP A 92 8.41 -6.14 18.00
C TRP A 92 9.35 -7.09 18.75
N PRO A 93 10.27 -6.59 19.57
CA PRO A 93 11.21 -7.42 20.34
C PRO A 93 10.53 -8.23 21.46
N ALA A 94 9.32 -7.84 21.88
CA ALA A 94 8.52 -8.58 22.86
C ALA A 94 7.68 -9.69 22.21
N ARG A 95 7.15 -10.64 23.00
CA ARG A 95 6.31 -11.78 22.55
C ARG A 95 4.99 -11.41 21.82
N LYS A 96 4.73 -10.12 21.54
CA LYS A 96 3.50 -9.63 20.89
C LYS A 96 3.60 -9.48 19.37
N GLY A 97 4.76 -9.71 18.75
CA GLY A 97 4.97 -9.48 17.30
C GLY A 97 3.96 -10.19 16.41
N ARG A 98 3.71 -11.48 16.62
CA ARG A 98 2.76 -12.27 15.82
C ARG A 98 1.33 -11.72 15.90
N SER A 99 0.89 -11.30 17.09
CA SER A 99 -0.44 -10.71 17.27
C SER A 99 -0.56 -9.35 16.55
N ARG A 100 0.46 -8.50 16.65
CA ARG A 100 0.47 -7.20 15.97
C ARG A 100 0.57 -7.35 14.46
N LEU A 101 1.34 -8.32 13.96
CA LEU A 101 1.44 -8.61 12.54
C LEU A 101 0.07 -9.03 11.94
N GLU A 102 -0.68 -9.88 12.64
CA GLU A 102 -2.03 -10.26 12.19
C GLU A 102 -3.02 -9.10 12.26
N GLU A 103 -2.88 -8.20 13.24
CA GLU A 103 -3.68 -6.97 13.33
C GLU A 103 -3.43 -6.04 12.13
N VAL A 104 -2.15 -5.78 11.80
CA VAL A 104 -1.76 -4.99 10.62
C VAL A 104 -2.33 -5.62 9.35
N ARG A 105 -2.18 -6.93 9.19
CA ARG A 105 -2.68 -7.67 8.04
C ARG A 105 -4.20 -7.57 7.92
N THR A 106 -4.91 -7.70 9.04
CA THR A 106 -6.37 -7.59 9.09
C THR A 106 -6.83 -6.19 8.77
N TRP A 107 -6.13 -5.17 9.26
CA TRP A 107 -6.42 -3.78 8.96
C TRP A 107 -6.22 -3.47 7.47
N ILE A 108 -5.08 -3.87 6.89
CA ILE A 108 -4.80 -3.69 5.45
C ILE A 108 -5.88 -4.34 4.59
N LYS A 109 -6.33 -5.55 4.95
CA LYS A 109 -7.40 -6.28 4.22
C LYS A 109 -8.76 -5.57 4.24
N LYS A 110 -9.02 -4.73 5.25
CA LYS A 110 -10.27 -3.96 5.37
C LYS A 110 -10.25 -2.67 4.55
N LEU A 111 -9.08 -2.25 4.06
CA LEU A 111 -8.97 -1.04 3.26
C LEU A 111 -9.71 -1.19 1.93
N PRO A 112 -10.35 -0.11 1.43
CA PRO A 112 -11.02 -0.13 0.13
C PRO A 112 -10.04 -0.41 -1.03
N THR A 113 -8.74 -0.24 -0.80
CA THR A 113 -7.69 -0.44 -1.80
C THR A 113 -7.19 -1.88 -1.93
N TYR A 114 -7.50 -2.76 -0.96
CA TYR A 114 -6.83 -4.07 -0.86
C TYR A 114 -7.07 -4.99 -2.07
N SER A 115 -8.30 -5.00 -2.58
CA SER A 115 -8.71 -5.87 -3.69
C SER A 115 -8.78 -5.16 -5.04
N VAL A 116 -8.30 -3.92 -5.12
CA VAL A 116 -8.32 -3.14 -6.36
C VAL A 116 -7.06 -3.44 -7.16
N PRO A 117 -7.16 -3.88 -8.43
CA PRO A 117 -5.99 -4.20 -9.23
C PRO A 117 -5.21 -2.95 -9.62
N LEU A 118 -3.89 -3.09 -9.72
CA LEU A 118 -3.05 -2.05 -10.32
C LEU A 118 -3.29 -1.97 -11.82
N MET A 119 -3.53 -0.76 -12.30
CA MET A 119 -3.68 -0.45 -13.72
C MET A 119 -2.36 0.02 -14.29
N ASP A 120 -2.20 -0.12 -15.61
CA ASP A 120 -1.03 0.39 -16.31
C ASP A 120 -0.98 1.93 -16.19
N GLY A 121 0.20 2.45 -15.86
CA GLY A 121 0.42 3.87 -15.59
C GLY A 121 0.07 4.79 -16.76
N ALA A 122 0.06 4.28 -17.98
CA ALA A 122 -0.31 5.04 -19.18
C ALA A 122 -1.83 5.26 -19.33
N TRP A 123 -2.66 4.51 -18.59
CA TRP A 123 -4.11 4.56 -18.76
C TRP A 123 -4.68 5.78 -18.03
N GLN A 124 -5.25 6.70 -18.80
CA GLN A 124 -6.17 7.72 -18.27
C GLN A 124 -7.54 7.07 -18.13
N VAL A 125 -7.91 6.73 -16.90
CA VAL A 125 -9.26 6.23 -16.59
C VAL A 125 -10.12 7.43 -16.17
N LEU A 126 -11.42 7.37 -16.46
CA LEU A 126 -12.39 8.37 -16.02
C LEU A 126 -12.97 7.94 -14.68
N ASP A 127 -13.19 8.88 -13.77
CA ASP A 127 -13.76 8.56 -12.46
C ASP A 127 -15.18 7.98 -12.59
N ALA A 128 -15.55 7.09 -11.67
CA ALA A 128 -16.86 6.44 -11.65
C ALA A 128 -18.07 7.41 -11.73
N PRO A 129 -18.05 8.63 -11.14
CA PRO A 129 -19.11 9.62 -11.32
C PRO A 129 -19.23 10.10 -12.78
N VAL A 130 -18.10 10.28 -13.47
CA VAL A 130 -18.06 10.69 -14.88
C VAL A 130 -18.63 9.58 -15.76
N ILE A 131 -18.28 8.32 -15.48
CA ILE A 131 -18.86 7.16 -16.17
C ILE A 131 -20.38 7.11 -15.96
N LYS A 132 -20.87 7.36 -14.74
CA LYS A 132 -22.32 7.42 -14.47
C LYS A 132 -23.02 8.55 -15.21
N GLU A 133 -22.38 9.70 -15.36
CA GLU A 133 -22.91 10.84 -16.11
C GLU A 133 -22.99 10.56 -17.61
N ILE A 134 -21.95 9.92 -18.16
CA ILE A 134 -21.92 9.45 -19.54
C ILE A 134 -23.03 8.41 -19.76
N ASP A 135 -23.19 7.45 -18.86
CA ASP A 135 -24.22 6.41 -18.96
C ASP A 135 -25.64 7.01 -18.89
N ARG A 136 -25.85 8.01 -18.02
CA ARG A 136 -27.11 8.77 -17.96
C ARG A 136 -27.37 9.53 -19.26
N SER A 137 -26.37 10.24 -19.76
CA SER A 137 -26.48 11.01 -21.00
C SER A 137 -26.77 10.11 -22.20
N THR A 138 -26.11 8.96 -22.28
CA THR A 138 -26.33 7.98 -23.36
C THR A 138 -27.76 7.44 -23.35
N LYS A 139 -28.30 7.11 -22.17
CA LYS A 139 -29.69 6.64 -22.04
C LYS A 139 -30.73 7.69 -22.46
N SER A 140 -30.44 8.97 -22.23
CA SER A 140 -31.31 10.07 -22.66
C SER A 140 -31.31 10.31 -24.17
N TYR A 141 -30.25 9.96 -24.89
CA TYR A 141 -30.14 10.17 -26.34
C TYR A 141 -30.83 9.07 -27.17
N PHE A 142 -31.07 7.90 -26.57
CA PHE A 142 -31.76 6.76 -27.21
C PHE A 142 -33.19 6.54 -26.67
N SER A 143 -33.74 7.51 -25.93
CA SER A 143 -35.15 7.57 -25.51
C SER A 143 -35.89 8.63 -26.29
#